data_AF-A0A7H2Z029-F1
#
_entry.id   AF-A0A7H2Z029-F1
#
_cell.length_a   1.000
_cell.length_b   1.000
_cell.length_c   1.000
_cell.angle_alpha   90.00
_cell.angle_beta   90.00
_cell.angle_gamma   90.00
#
_symmetry.space_group_name_H-M   'P 1'
#
loop_
_entity.id
_entity.type
_entity.pdbx_description
1 polymer ?
#
loop_
_entity_poly.entity_id
_entity_poly.type
_entity_poly.pdbx_seq_one_letter_code
_entity_poly.pdbx_strand_id
1 'polypeptide(L)'
;MKKIILLVAIVLMPKICLANTNIELPSKEELIKMIDKKYEIQTRDSKCKTLSELAKAIMEGRQHGLSFDYVYKTADEGSLPEDMKMKQRQIVLQAYEYPLYSSDEDKLKAIGKFHLKSFLECRNRGVEQDWDLR
;
A
#
# COMPACT_ATOMS: atom_id res chain seq x y z
N MET A 1 -29.43 -41.05 -10.63
CA MET A 1 -29.45 -41.37 -9.19
C MET A 1 -28.03 -41.56 -8.69
N LYS A 2 -27.57 -40.67 -7.80
CA LYS A 2 -26.62 -40.88 -6.69
C LYS A 2 -26.09 -39.49 -6.27
N LYS A 3 -26.68 -38.93 -5.21
CA LYS A 3 -26.18 -37.72 -4.54
C LYS A 3 -25.28 -38.18 -3.41
N ILE A 4 -24.00 -37.80 -3.46
CA ILE A 4 -23.07 -38.00 -2.36
C ILE A 4 -23.15 -36.75 -1.48
N ILE A 5 -23.68 -36.93 -0.27
CA ILE A 5 -23.78 -35.88 0.75
C ILE A 5 -22.52 -35.99 1.60
N LEU A 6 -21.61 -35.02 1.49
CA LEU A 6 -20.50 -34.89 2.42
C LEU A 6 -20.92 -33.93 3.54
N LEU A 7 -21.16 -34.48 4.72
CA LEU A 7 -21.45 -33.74 5.96
C LEU A 7 -20.15 -33.08 6.46
N VAL A 8 -20.08 -31.74 6.41
CA VAL A 8 -19.08 -30.99 7.19
C VAL A 8 -19.78 -30.48 8.45
N ALA A 9 -19.25 -30.92 9.59
CA ALA A 9 -19.80 -30.67 10.92
C ALA A 9 -19.95 -29.17 11.22
N ILE A 10 -21.14 -28.82 11.71
CA ILE A 10 -21.56 -27.50 12.12
C ILE A 10 -20.87 -27.16 13.44
N VAL A 11 -19.93 -26.19 13.41
CA VAL A 11 -19.50 -25.50 14.62
C VAL A 11 -20.57 -24.44 14.93
N LEU A 12 -21.17 -24.60 16.11
CA LEU A 12 -22.24 -23.79 16.69
C LEU A 12 -21.97 -22.28 16.63
N MET A 13 -22.84 -21.54 15.94
CA MET A 13 -23.11 -20.11 16.18
C MET A 13 -24.63 -19.91 16.18
N PRO A 14 -25.21 -19.22 17.17
CA PRO A 14 -26.66 -19.17 17.38
C PRO A 14 -27.36 -18.28 16.35
N LYS A 15 -28.54 -18.76 15.92
CA LYS A 15 -29.63 -18.12 15.17
C LYS A 15 -29.53 -16.58 15.03
N ILE A 16 -29.43 -16.11 13.79
CA ILE A 16 -30.44 -15.32 13.03
C ILE A 16 -29.75 -14.77 11.76
N CYS A 17 -30.05 -15.41 10.64
CA CYS A 17 -30.28 -14.84 9.32
C CYS A 17 -30.41 -16.00 8.33
N LEU A 18 -31.55 -16.68 8.36
CA LEU A 18 -32.02 -17.47 7.22
C LEU A 18 -32.52 -16.48 6.17
N ALA A 19 -31.58 -15.85 5.45
CA ALA A 19 -31.89 -15.24 4.17
C ALA A 19 -31.78 -16.35 3.13
N ASN A 20 -32.86 -16.55 2.39
CA ASN A 20 -32.96 -17.46 1.27
C ASN A 20 -31.94 -17.02 0.19
N THR A 21 -30.72 -17.54 0.24
CA THR A 21 -29.71 -17.23 -0.76
C THR A 21 -29.75 -18.33 -1.82
N ASN A 22 -30.39 -18.03 -2.94
CA ASN A 22 -29.96 -18.62 -4.21
C ASN A 22 -28.52 -18.13 -4.42
N ILE A 23 -27.55 -18.84 -3.84
CA ILE A 23 -26.12 -18.60 -4.10
C ILE A 23 -25.88 -19.15 -5.50
N GLU A 24 -26.14 -18.32 -6.49
CA GLU A 24 -25.74 -18.60 -7.86
C GLU A 24 -24.21 -18.57 -7.87
N LEU A 25 -23.62 -19.73 -8.14
CA LEU A 25 -22.17 -19.84 -8.27
C LEU A 25 -21.72 -18.95 -9.44
N PRO A 26 -20.65 -18.16 -9.28
CA PRO A 26 -20.12 -17.36 -10.38
C PRO A 26 -19.83 -18.24 -11.59
N SER A 27 -20.17 -17.73 -12.78
CA SER A 27 -19.72 -18.34 -14.03
C SER A 27 -18.19 -18.39 -14.10
N LYS A 28 -17.67 -19.24 -14.97
CA LYS A 28 -16.21 -19.35 -15.20
C LYS A 28 -15.63 -17.99 -15.61
N GLU A 29 -16.35 -17.24 -16.44
CA GLU A 29 -15.96 -15.93 -16.92
C GLU A 29 -15.93 -14.90 -15.79
N GLU A 30 -16.89 -14.92 -14.87
CA GLU A 30 -16.88 -14.06 -13.68
C GLU A 30 -15.74 -14.42 -12.73
N LEU A 31 -15.44 -15.71 -12.56
CA LEU A 31 -14.33 -16.15 -11.74
C LEU A 31 -12.98 -15.66 -12.28
N ILE A 32 -12.77 -15.72 -13.60
CA ILE A 32 -11.56 -15.17 -14.24
C ILE A 32 -11.44 -13.68 -13.99
N LYS A 33 -12.52 -12.90 -14.20
CA LYS A 33 -12.53 -11.45 -13.91
C LYS A 33 -12.20 -11.13 -12.45
N MET A 34 -12.68 -11.95 -11.51
CA MET A 34 -12.38 -11.78 -10.09
C MET A 34 -10.91 -12.07 -9.78
N ILE A 35 -10.30 -13.05 -10.44
CA ILE A 35 -8.87 -13.37 -10.31
C ILE A 35 -8.02 -12.21 -10.84
N ASP A 36 -8.34 -11.70 -12.03
CA ASP A 36 -7.61 -10.57 -12.64
C ASP A 36 -7.69 -9.33 -11.74
N LYS A 37 -8.90 -8.99 -11.28
CA LYS A 37 -9.10 -7.87 -10.36
C LYS A 37 -8.34 -8.05 -9.05
N LYS A 38 -8.28 -9.28 -8.52
CA LYS A 38 -7.50 -9.58 -7.31
C LYS A 38 -6.01 -9.35 -7.55
N TYR A 39 -5.49 -9.82 -8.69
CA TYR A 39 -4.10 -9.65 -9.06
C TYR A 39 -3.72 -8.16 -9.20
N GLU A 40 -4.57 -7.35 -9.83
CA GLU A 40 -4.39 -5.91 -9.94
C GLU A 40 -4.35 -5.22 -8.57
N ILE A 41 -5.30 -5.54 -7.69
CA ILE A 41 -5.35 -4.98 -6.33
C ILE A 41 -4.08 -5.35 -5.56
N GLN A 42 -3.67 -6.62 -5.60
CA GLN A 42 -2.46 -7.08 -4.90
C GLN A 42 -1.20 -6.41 -5.44
N THR A 43 -1.10 -6.25 -6.76
CA THR A 43 0.03 -5.58 -7.40
C THR A 43 0.11 -4.12 -6.99
N ARG A 44 -1.02 -3.40 -7.02
CA ARG A 44 -1.09 -2.00 -6.58
C ARG A 44 -0.76 -1.86 -5.10
N ASP A 45 -1.36 -2.68 -4.24
CA ASP A 45 -1.14 -2.61 -2.79
C ASP A 45 0.32 -2.94 -2.44
N SER A 46 0.95 -3.86 -3.19
CA SER A 46 2.39 -4.13 -3.07
C SER A 46 3.25 -2.92 -3.44
N LYS A 47 2.96 -2.24 -4.56
CA LYS A 47 3.68 -1.01 -4.94
C LYS A 47 3.53 0.07 -3.86
N CYS A 48 2.31 0.27 -3.36
CA CYS A 48 2.03 1.27 -2.34
C CYS A 48 2.71 0.98 -1.00
N LYS A 49 2.76 -0.29 -0.60
CA LYS A 49 3.54 -0.71 0.57
C LYS A 49 5.02 -0.35 0.39
N THR A 50 5.62 -0.76 -0.72
CA THR A 50 7.03 -0.44 -1.02
C THR A 50 7.31 1.05 -0.98
N LEU A 51 6.50 1.87 -1.65
CA LEU A 51 6.68 3.33 -1.66
C LEU A 51 6.51 3.95 -0.27
N SER A 52 5.61 3.43 0.56
CA SER A 52 5.44 3.90 1.93
C SER A 52 6.60 3.55 2.85
N GLU A 53 7.21 2.38 2.70
CA GLU A 53 8.42 2.01 3.45
C GLU A 53 9.62 2.85 3.00
N LEU A 54 9.73 3.14 1.70
CA LEU A 54 10.74 4.08 1.19
C LEU A 54 10.52 5.49 1.73
N ALA A 55 9.28 5.98 1.77
CA ALA A 55 8.96 7.28 2.36
C ALA A 55 9.36 7.36 3.83
N LYS A 56 9.12 6.28 4.59
CA LYS A 56 9.58 6.16 5.98
C LYS A 56 11.09 6.25 6.09
N ALA A 57 11.83 5.43 5.33
CA ALA A 57 13.29 5.39 5.37
C ALA A 57 13.92 6.72 4.92
N ILE A 58 13.36 7.35 3.89
CA ILE A 58 13.79 8.67 3.40
C ILE A 58 13.58 9.72 4.48
N MET A 59 12.41 9.72 5.14
CA MET A 59 12.10 10.69 6.19
C MET A 59 12.94 10.45 7.45
N GLU A 60 13.20 9.19 7.81
CA GLU A 60 14.16 8.83 8.87
C GLU A 60 15.55 9.36 8.53
N GLY A 61 16.04 9.09 7.33
CA GLY A 61 17.32 9.60 6.85
C GLY A 61 17.39 11.13 6.90
N ARG A 62 16.32 11.80 6.45
CA ARG A 62 16.17 13.25 6.54
C ARG A 62 16.30 13.72 7.98
N GLN A 63 15.53 13.17 8.92
CA GLN A 63 15.55 13.57 10.33
C GLN A 63 16.89 13.30 11.03
N HIS A 64 17.72 12.40 10.50
CA HIS A 64 19.09 12.16 10.96
C HIS A 64 20.15 13.01 10.23
N GLY A 65 19.74 13.91 9.34
CA GLY A 65 20.64 14.84 8.66
C GLY A 65 21.37 14.25 7.45
N LEU A 66 20.87 13.16 6.85
CA LEU A 66 21.38 12.74 5.54
C LEU A 66 21.20 13.86 4.50
N SER A 67 22.13 13.94 3.56
CA SER A 67 22.12 14.99 2.54
C SER A 67 21.13 14.68 1.43
N PHE A 68 20.49 15.74 0.92
CA PHE A 68 19.55 15.65 -0.20
C PHE A 68 20.20 14.99 -1.40
N ASP A 69 21.37 15.47 -1.82
CA ASP A 69 22.06 14.99 -3.01
C ASP A 69 22.34 13.48 -2.97
N TYR A 70 22.74 12.97 -1.80
CA TYR A 70 23.00 11.54 -1.63
C TYR A 70 21.71 10.72 -1.76
N VAL A 71 20.65 11.14 -1.07
CA VAL A 71 19.37 10.41 -1.08
C VAL A 71 18.70 10.50 -2.46
N TYR A 72 18.74 11.67 -3.10
CA TYR A 72 18.18 11.88 -4.43
C TYR A 72 18.92 11.07 -5.49
N LYS A 73 20.26 11.06 -5.46
CA LYS A 73 21.07 10.21 -6.35
C LYS A 73 20.74 8.73 -6.18
N THR A 74 20.60 8.26 -4.94
CA THR A 74 20.22 6.87 -4.67
C THR A 74 18.84 6.52 -5.22
N ALA A 75 17.88 7.45 -5.13
CA ALA A 75 16.56 7.28 -5.75
C ALA A 75 16.65 7.27 -7.29
N ASP A 76 17.56 8.03 -7.89
CA ASP A 76 17.76 8.10 -9.34
C ASP A 76 18.42 6.85 -9.94
N GLU A 77 19.44 6.34 -9.26
CA GLU A 77 20.26 5.20 -9.69
C GLU A 77 19.67 3.84 -9.27
N GLY A 78 18.58 3.83 -8.49
CA GLY A 78 17.95 2.62 -7.98
C GLY A 78 17.43 1.67 -9.07
N SER A 79 17.22 0.41 -8.69
CA SER A 79 16.73 -0.66 -9.59
C SER A 79 15.20 -0.76 -9.69
N LEU A 80 14.47 0.19 -9.09
CA LEU A 80 13.01 0.20 -9.18
C LEU A 80 12.53 0.44 -10.61
N PRO A 81 11.35 -0.10 -10.97
CA PRO A 81 10.64 0.32 -12.18
C PRO A 81 10.49 1.84 -12.26
N GLU A 82 10.50 2.40 -13.48
CA GLU A 82 10.62 3.85 -13.68
C GLU A 82 9.45 4.65 -13.05
N ASP A 83 8.22 4.12 -13.07
CA ASP A 83 7.06 4.72 -12.39
C ASP A 83 7.30 4.89 -10.89
N MET A 84 7.77 3.82 -10.25
CA MET A 84 8.10 3.83 -8.82
C MET A 84 9.32 4.70 -8.51
N LYS A 85 10.30 4.74 -9.42
CA LYS A 85 11.50 5.55 -9.29
C LYS A 85 11.18 7.04 -9.34
N MET A 86 10.37 7.47 -10.33
CA MET A 86 9.86 8.84 -10.39
C MET A 86 9.12 9.22 -9.11
N LYS A 87 8.28 8.32 -8.59
CA LYS A 87 7.58 8.56 -7.32
C LYS A 87 8.55 8.67 -6.14
N GLN A 88 9.57 7.81 -6.08
CA GLN A 88 10.60 7.89 -5.04
C GLN A 88 11.32 9.24 -5.06
N ARG A 89 11.70 9.75 -6.24
CA ARG A 89 12.31 11.09 -6.37
C ARG A 89 11.38 12.19 -5.82
N GLN A 90 10.09 12.14 -6.13
CA GLN A 90 9.09 13.08 -5.57
C GLN A 90 8.98 12.97 -4.04
N ILE A 91 9.00 11.75 -3.49
CA ILE A 91 9.02 11.52 -2.04
C ILE A 91 10.25 12.16 -1.40
N VAL A 92 11.43 12.04 -2.01
CA VAL A 92 12.65 12.71 -1.53
C VAL A 92 12.48 14.22 -1.51
N LEU A 93 12.02 14.83 -2.61
CA LEU A 93 11.80 16.28 -2.68
C LEU A 93 10.92 16.77 -1.53
N GLN A 94 9.78 16.11 -1.30
CA GLN A 94 8.84 16.52 -0.27
C GLN A 94 9.33 16.22 1.16
N ALA A 95 10.07 15.15 1.38
CA ALA A 95 10.66 14.86 2.69
C ALA A 95 11.64 15.97 3.11
N TYR A 96 12.40 16.52 2.16
CA TYR A 96 13.39 17.56 2.44
C TYR A 96 12.79 18.96 2.62
N GLU A 97 11.50 19.15 2.32
CA GLU A 97 10.75 20.36 2.72
C GLU A 97 10.44 20.37 4.23
N TYR A 98 10.51 19.22 4.91
CA TYR A 98 10.33 19.17 6.36
C TYR A 98 11.59 19.70 7.10
N PRO A 99 11.39 20.39 8.25
CA PRO A 99 12.50 20.79 9.10
C PRO A 99 13.16 19.57 9.75
N LEU A 100 14.41 19.75 10.19
CA LEU A 100 15.07 18.83 11.10
C LEU A 100 14.55 19.12 12.50
N TYR A 101 13.83 18.18 13.09
CA TYR A 101 13.34 18.31 14.45
C TYR A 101 14.45 17.92 15.43
N SER A 102 14.57 18.66 16.54
CA SER A 102 15.50 18.34 17.61
C SER A 102 14.96 17.26 18.54
N SER A 103 13.66 17.30 18.83
CA SER A 103 12.95 16.34 19.69
C SER A 103 12.74 15.00 18.98
N ASP A 104 13.02 13.90 19.67
CA ASP A 104 12.77 12.56 19.14
C ASP A 104 11.27 12.28 18.97
N GLU A 105 10.41 12.87 19.81
CA GLU A 105 8.95 12.77 19.65
C GLU A 105 8.50 13.40 18.32
N ASP A 106 8.99 14.59 18.00
CA ASP A 106 8.63 15.29 16.77
C ASP A 106 9.18 14.58 15.54
N LYS A 107 10.41 14.04 15.61
CA LYS A 107 10.96 13.18 14.55
C LYS A 107 10.05 11.98 14.30
N LEU A 108 9.70 11.22 15.34
CA LEU A 108 8.84 10.04 15.24
C LEU A 108 7.47 10.38 14.67
N LYS A 109 6.87 11.49 15.12
CA LYS A 109 5.59 11.98 14.60
C LYS A 109 5.67 12.34 13.13
N ALA A 110 6.73 13.05 12.71
CA ALA A 110 6.92 13.44 11.32
C ALA A 110 7.15 12.22 10.42
N ILE A 111 7.99 11.28 10.83
CA ILE A 111 8.23 9.99 10.14
C ILE A 111 6.92 9.21 9.99
N GLY A 112 6.18 9.03 11.09
CA GLY A 112 4.93 8.28 11.10
C GLY A 112 3.85 8.90 10.22
N LYS A 113 3.67 10.23 10.29
CA LYS A 113 2.72 10.96 9.43
C LYS A 113 3.11 10.83 7.96
N PHE A 114 4.39 11.00 7.63
CA PHE A 114 4.88 10.94 6.26
C PHE A 114 4.72 9.54 5.65
N HIS A 115 5.08 8.50 6.40
CA HIS A 115 4.84 7.09 6.04
C HIS A 115 3.35 6.82 5.78
N LEU A 116 2.47 7.15 6.74
CA LEU A 116 1.04 6.89 6.61
C LEU A 116 0.42 7.65 5.43
N LYS A 117 0.76 8.94 5.27
CA LYS A 117 0.24 9.79 4.19
C LYS A 117 0.64 9.22 2.83
N SER A 118 1.89 8.80 2.67
CA SER A 118 2.36 8.18 1.42
C SER A 118 1.61 6.89 1.05
N PHE A 119 1.30 6.03 2.03
CA PHE A 119 0.50 4.83 1.80
C PHE A 119 -0.92 5.17 1.34
N LEU A 120 -1.56 6.13 2.04
CA LEU A 120 -2.94 6.54 1.74
C LEU A 120 -3.04 7.22 0.38
N GLU A 121 -2.12 8.14 0.05
CA GLU A 121 -2.08 8.81 -1.25
C GLU A 121 -1.90 7.78 -2.37
N CYS A 122 -0.95 6.85 -2.22
CA CYS A 122 -0.75 5.79 -3.21
C CYS A 122 -2.00 4.92 -3.42
N ARG A 123 -2.64 4.49 -2.33
CA ARG A 123 -3.81 3.61 -2.42
C ARG A 123 -5.00 4.30 -3.07
N ASN A 124 -5.17 5.59 -2.79
CA ASN A 124 -6.31 6.37 -3.26
C ASN A 124 -6.12 6.89 -4.69
N ARG A 125 -4.90 7.28 -5.05
CA ARG A 125 -4.59 7.97 -6.33
C ARG A 125 -3.77 7.13 -7.31
N GLY A 126 -3.09 6.10 -6.82
CA GLY A 126 -2.11 5.32 -7.58
C GLY A 126 -0.74 5.98 -7.64
N VAL A 127 0.18 5.34 -8.37
CA VAL A 127 1.60 5.76 -8.48
C VAL A 127 1.79 6.88 -9.51
N GLU A 128 0.95 6.97 -10.54
CA GLU A 128 1.13 7.95 -11.61
C GLU A 128 0.70 9.38 -11.24
N GLN A 129 -0.16 9.52 -10.23
CA GLN A 129 -0.70 10.82 -9.83
C GLN A 129 0.20 11.50 -8.78
N ASP A 130 0.23 12.83 -8.80
CA ASP A 130 0.96 13.60 -7.79
C ASP A 130 0.37 13.38 -6.39
N TRP A 131 1.28 13.28 -5.42
CA TRP A 131 0.94 13.17 -4.00
C TRP A 131 1.38 14.45 -3.31
N ASP A 132 0.60 14.87 -2.31
CA ASP A 132 1.05 15.89 -1.36
C ASP A 132 1.31 15.21 -0.03
N LEU A 133 2.57 15.18 0.42
CA LEU A 133 3.01 14.53 1.65
C LEU A 133 3.34 15.54 2.76
N ARG A 134 3.13 16.85 2.53
CA ARG A 134 3.45 17.93 3.46
C ARG A 134 2.40 18.08 4.57
#